data_AF-A0A7W2B306-F1
#
_entry.id   AF-A0A7W2B306-F1
#
_cell.length_a   1.000
_cell.length_b   1.000
_cell.length_c   1.000
_cell.angle_alpha   90.00
_cell.angle_beta   90.00
_cell.angle_gamma   90.00
#
_symmetry.space_group_name_H-M   'P 1'
#
loop_
_entity.id
_entity.type
_entity.pdbx_description
1 polymer ?
#
loop_
_entity_poly.entity_id
_entity_poly.type
_entity_poly.pdbx_seq_one_letter_code
_entity_poly.pdbx_strand_id
1 'polypeptide(L)'
;VYMRISFYDKDGDLGENFTDDPNLFVVDNRLGLAHEFRISNIVPGGAEVSIQGELECTINSVYITGSENSETVDYDIYVVDRAGNQSNVLVTPSITIVE
;
A
#
# COMPACT_ATOMS: atom_id res chain seq x y z
N VAL A 1 -0.95 3.90 12.24
CA VAL A 1 -0.03 4.59 11.31
C VAL A 1 -0.83 5.06 10.09
N TYR A 2 -0.74 6.33 9.74
CA TYR A 2 -1.37 6.90 8.54
C TYR A 2 -0.30 7.17 7.48
N MET A 3 -0.54 6.74 6.25
CA MET A 3 0.36 6.92 5.12
C MET A 3 -0.41 7.50 3.94
N ARG A 4 0.28 8.38 3.21
CA ARG A 4 -0.19 8.98 1.97
C ARG A 4 0.95 8.87 0.95
N ILE A 5 0.67 8.24 -0.18
CA ILE A 5 1.63 8.04 -1.26
C ILE A 5 1.07 8.58 -2.56
N SER A 6 1.91 9.20 -3.38
CA SER A 6 1.51 9.63 -4.73
C SER A 6 1.78 8.52 -5.75
N PHE A 7 0.93 8.41 -6.76
CA PHE A 7 1.10 7.46 -7.85
C PHE A 7 0.99 8.14 -9.22
N TYR A 8 1.57 7.49 -10.21
CA TYR A 8 1.41 7.77 -11.62
C TYR A 8 1.25 6.43 -12.36
N ASP A 9 0.15 6.28 -13.06
CA ASP A 9 -0.16 5.14 -13.92
C ASP A 9 -0.40 5.67 -15.33
N LYS A 10 0.22 5.04 -16.32
CA LYS A 10 0.26 5.53 -17.69
C LYS A 10 -0.96 5.09 -18.51
N ASP A 11 -1.48 3.91 -18.23
CA ASP A 11 -2.52 3.21 -18.99
C ASP A 11 -3.85 3.11 -18.26
N GLY A 12 -3.94 3.57 -17.01
CA GLY A 12 -5.20 3.78 -16.32
C GLY A 12 -5.82 2.47 -15.83
N ASP A 13 -4.99 1.48 -15.55
CA ASP A 13 -5.38 0.16 -15.06
C ASP A 13 -5.11 -0.04 -13.56
N LEU A 14 -4.75 1.05 -12.85
CA LEU A 14 -4.69 1.06 -11.39
C LEU A 14 -6.09 0.87 -10.77
N GLY A 15 -6.22 -0.20 -9.99
CA GLY A 15 -7.43 -0.53 -9.25
C GLY A 15 -8.36 -1.51 -9.97
N GLU A 16 -9.19 -2.20 -9.19
CA GLU A 16 -10.08 -3.26 -9.66
C GLU A 16 -11.44 -3.17 -8.95
N ASN A 17 -12.53 -3.40 -9.69
CA ASN A 17 -13.91 -3.43 -9.19
C ASN A 17 -14.58 -4.81 -9.31
N PHE A 18 -14.05 -5.73 -10.11
CA PHE A 18 -14.67 -7.03 -10.42
C PHE A 18 -14.38 -8.10 -9.38
N THR A 19 -13.27 -7.99 -8.65
CA THR A 19 -12.92 -8.90 -7.55
C THR A 19 -12.74 -8.11 -6.26
N ASP A 20 -12.82 -8.80 -5.13
CA ASP A 20 -12.49 -8.27 -3.80
C ASP A 20 -11.00 -8.46 -3.46
N ASP A 21 -10.19 -8.82 -4.46
CA ASP A 21 -8.77 -9.07 -4.27
C ASP A 21 -8.03 -7.78 -3.88
N PRO A 22 -7.09 -7.85 -2.92
CA PRO A 22 -6.26 -6.72 -2.58
C PRO A 22 -5.24 -6.46 -3.69
N ASN A 23 -4.92 -5.18 -3.86
CA ASN A 23 -3.98 -4.73 -4.89
C ASN A 23 -3.01 -3.68 -4.37
N LEU A 24 -3.17 -3.19 -3.13
CA LEU A 24 -2.19 -2.36 -2.43
C LEU A 24 -1.66 -3.14 -1.23
N PHE A 25 -0.36 -3.28 -1.15
CA PHE A 25 0.33 -4.06 -0.12
C PHE A 25 1.26 -3.15 0.66
N VAL A 26 1.13 -3.17 1.98
CA VAL A 26 2.03 -2.49 2.92
C VAL A 26 2.61 -3.53 3.86
N VAL A 27 3.86 -3.92 3.63
CA VAL A 27 4.53 -5.03 4.31
C VAL A 27 5.31 -4.51 5.51
N ASP A 28 5.02 -5.01 6.72
CA ASP A 28 5.86 -4.78 7.91
C ASP A 28 7.14 -5.60 7.76
N ASN A 29 8.28 -4.92 7.59
CA ASN A 29 9.56 -5.56 7.31
C ASN A 29 10.13 -6.36 8.49
N ARG A 30 9.58 -6.20 9.70
CA ARG A 30 10.01 -6.97 10.88
C ARG A 30 9.37 -8.35 10.91
N LEU A 31 8.10 -8.43 10.54
CA LEU A 31 7.29 -9.65 10.62
C LEU A 31 7.10 -10.33 9.27
N GLY A 32 7.36 -9.63 8.17
CA GLY A 32 6.97 -10.07 6.82
C GLY A 32 5.45 -10.10 6.64
N LEU A 33 4.71 -9.35 7.45
CA LEU A 33 3.25 -9.31 7.43
C LEU A 33 2.77 -8.25 6.44
N ALA A 34 1.98 -8.65 5.45
CA ALA A 34 1.34 -7.72 4.52
C ALA A 34 0.02 -7.18 5.11
N HIS A 35 -0.08 -5.87 5.20
CA HIS A 35 -1.36 -5.17 5.32
C HIS A 35 -1.90 -4.93 3.91
N GLU A 36 -3.02 -5.58 3.64
CA GLU A 36 -3.63 -5.64 2.31
C GLU A 36 -4.80 -4.66 2.22
N PHE A 37 -4.79 -3.84 1.17
CA PHE A 37 -5.83 -2.86 0.89
C PHE A 37 -6.32 -3.02 -0.55
N ARG A 38 -7.56 -2.58 -0.77
CA ARG A 38 -8.19 -2.57 -2.08
C ARG A 38 -8.32 -1.15 -2.59
N ILE A 39 -7.74 -0.91 -3.76
CA ILE A 39 -7.94 0.27 -4.60
C ILE A 39 -9.06 -0.08 -5.59
N SER A 40 -10.19 0.62 -5.47
CA SER A 40 -11.26 0.55 -6.46
C SER A 40 -10.79 1.14 -7.78
N ASN A 41 -11.32 0.63 -8.90
CA ASN A 41 -10.96 1.12 -10.22
C ASN A 41 -11.18 2.65 -10.33
N ILE A 42 -10.12 3.35 -10.73
CA ILE A 42 -10.06 4.81 -10.84
C ILE A 42 -10.60 5.28 -12.19
N VAL A 43 -10.48 4.46 -13.24
CA VAL A 43 -10.92 4.78 -14.61
C VAL A 43 -12.14 3.93 -14.99
N PRO A 44 -13.37 4.46 -14.85
CA PRO A 44 -14.57 3.76 -15.28
C PRO A 44 -14.53 3.47 -16.77
N GLY A 45 -14.82 2.22 -17.15
CA GLY A 45 -14.91 1.81 -18.56
C GLY A 45 -13.58 1.44 -19.21
N GLY A 46 -12.45 1.45 -18.48
CA GLY A 46 -11.17 0.90 -18.94
C GLY A 46 -10.55 1.67 -20.11
N ALA A 47 -10.77 2.98 -20.18
CA ALA A 47 -10.10 3.82 -21.16
C ALA A 47 -8.59 3.87 -20.88
N GLU A 48 -7.76 3.76 -21.92
CA GLU A 48 -6.31 3.93 -21.80
C GLU A 48 -5.98 5.42 -21.62
N VAL A 49 -5.94 5.85 -20.37
CA VAL A 49 -5.63 7.23 -19.99
C VAL A 49 -4.64 7.25 -18.83
N SER A 50 -3.65 8.12 -18.91
CA SER A 50 -2.72 8.31 -17.81
C SER A 50 -3.44 8.96 -16.63
N ILE A 51 -3.28 8.38 -15.44
CA ILE A 51 -3.83 8.87 -14.19
C ILE A 51 -2.73 9.14 -13.18
N GLN A 52 -2.99 10.08 -12.28
CA GLN A 52 -2.11 10.41 -11.18
C GLN A 52 -2.94 10.86 -9.98
N GLY A 53 -2.44 10.63 -8.78
CA GLY A 53 -3.16 10.98 -7.58
C GLY A 53 -2.43 10.56 -6.32
N GLU A 54 -3.18 10.50 -5.22
CA GLU A 54 -2.69 10.06 -3.91
C GLU A 54 -3.52 8.87 -3.43
N LEU A 55 -2.85 7.87 -2.85
CA LEU A 55 -3.48 6.77 -2.12
C LEU A 55 -3.24 7.02 -0.63
N GLU A 56 -4.31 6.88 0.15
CA GLU A 56 -4.28 7.01 1.60
C GLU A 56 -4.60 5.66 2.23
N CYS A 57 -3.79 5.23 3.19
CA CYS A 57 -4.04 4.01 3.95
C CYS A 57 -3.72 4.22 5.43
N THR A 58 -4.50 3.55 6.29
CA THR A 58 -4.32 3.59 7.74
C THR A 58 -4.16 2.18 8.28
N ILE A 59 -3.00 1.91 8.89
CA ILE A 59 -2.78 0.70 9.68
C ILE A 59 -3.27 1.01 11.10
N ASN A 60 -4.42 0.46 11.48
CA ASN A 60 -5.06 0.73 12.78
C ASN A 60 -4.33 0.07 13.95
N SER A 61 -3.67 -1.05 13.69
CA SER A 61 -3.13 -1.94 14.70
C SER A 61 -1.62 -2.07 14.49
N VAL A 62 -0.85 -1.32 15.27
CA VAL A 62 0.59 -1.49 15.41
C VAL A 62 0.89 -1.91 16.84
N TYR A 63 1.73 -2.91 17.00
CA TYR A 63 2.06 -3.49 18.30
C TYR A 63 3.57 -3.61 18.46
N ILE A 64 4.02 -3.53 19.71
CA ILE A 64 5.34 -3.98 20.10
C ILE A 64 5.29 -5.51 20.14
N THR A 65 6.23 -6.14 19.44
CA THR A 65 6.33 -7.59 19.32
C THR A 65 7.42 -8.17 20.22
N GLY A 66 8.34 -7.32 20.68
CA GLY A 66 9.40 -7.65 21.63
C GLY A 66 9.03 -7.42 23.10
N SER A 67 10.03 -7.56 23.97
CA SER A 67 9.93 -7.28 25.42
C SER A 67 10.32 -5.85 25.81
N GLU A 68 10.69 -5.02 24.83
CA GLU A 68 11.11 -3.63 25.04
C GLU A 68 9.89 -2.69 25.12
N ASN A 69 10.06 -1.50 25.69
CA ASN A 69 8.99 -0.49 25.74
C ASN A 69 8.89 0.33 24.44
N SER A 70 9.75 0.06 23.45
CA SER A 70 9.71 0.67 22.14
C SER A 70 10.27 -0.26 21.06
N GLU A 71 9.79 -0.07 19.83
CA GLU A 71 10.26 -0.84 18.68
C GLU A 71 10.24 0.02 17.42
N THR A 72 11.20 -0.20 16.53
CA THR A 72 11.29 0.54 15.26
C THR A 72 10.83 -0.34 14.11
N VAL A 73 9.92 0.19 13.29
CA VAL A 73 9.35 -0.47 12.11
C VAL A 73 9.53 0.39 10.87
N ASP A 74 9.74 -0.24 9.73
CA ASP A 74 9.60 0.35 8.40
C ASP A 74 8.75 -0.57 7.53
N TYR A 75 8.17 0.00 6.48
CA TYR A 75 7.24 -0.69 5.61
C TYR A 75 7.65 -0.61 4.15
N ASP A 76 7.50 -1.72 3.45
CA ASP A 76 7.58 -1.80 1.99
C ASP A 76 6.17 -1.66 1.41
N ILE A 77 5.98 -0.70 0.50
CA ILE A 77 4.70 -0.40 -0.12
C ILE A 77 4.79 -0.63 -1.63
N TYR A 78 3.86 -1.41 -2.17
CA TYR A 78 3.73 -1.61 -3.61
C TYR A 78 2.27 -1.86 -4.01
N VAL A 79 1.99 -1.67 -5.29
CA VAL A 79 0.68 -1.89 -5.90
C VAL A 79 0.82 -2.89 -7.04
N VAL A 80 -0.22 -3.69 -7.26
CA VAL A 80 -0.35 -4.54 -8.44
C VAL A 80 -1.53 -4.03 -9.27
N ASP A 81 -1.29 -3.71 -10.54
CA ASP A 81 -2.34 -3.24 -11.44
C ASP A 81 -3.27 -4.39 -11.89
N ARG A 82 -4.31 -4.05 -12.65
CA ARG A 82 -5.24 -5.06 -13.20
C ARG A 82 -4.58 -5.99 -14.23
N ALA A 83 -3.55 -5.54 -14.93
CA ALA A 83 -2.78 -6.37 -15.85
C ALA A 83 -1.81 -7.34 -15.12
N GLY A 84 -1.68 -7.24 -13.80
CA GLY A 84 -0.82 -8.06 -12.96
C GLY A 84 0.62 -7.54 -12.86
N ASN A 85 0.91 -6.32 -13.29
CA ASN A 85 2.22 -5.72 -13.13
C ASN A 85 2.35 -5.10 -11.74
N GLN A 86 3.52 -5.31 -11.13
CA GLN A 86 3.87 -4.71 -9.86
C GLN A 86 4.55 -3.34 -10.07
N SER A 87 4.18 -2.36 -9.26
CA SER A 87 4.85 -1.06 -9.19
C SER A 87 6.27 -1.18 -8.65
N ASN A 88 7.00 -0.06 -8.65
CA ASN A 88 8.17 0.08 -7.79
C ASN A 88 7.77 -0.08 -6.31
N VAL A 89 8.71 -0.56 -5.50
CA VAL A 89 8.55 -0.64 -4.05
C VAL A 89 9.02 0.66 -3.42
N LEU A 90 8.19 1.24 -2.55
CA LEU A 90 8.54 2.38 -1.71
C LEU A 90 8.86 1.88 -0.29
N VAL A 91 9.95 2.35 0.28
CA VAL A 91 10.31 2.05 1.68
C VAL A 91 10.00 3.28 2.53
N THR A 92 9.23 3.12 3.59
CA THR A 92 8.95 4.22 4.51
C THR A 92 10.18 4.55 5.35
N PRO A 93 10.32 5.79 5.83
CA PRO A 93 11.22 6.06 6.95
C PRO A 93 10.87 5.18 8.15
N SER A 94 11.86 4.90 9.00
CA SER A 94 11.64 4.17 10.23
C SER A 94 10.72 4.92 11.20
N ILE A 95 9.74 4.21 11.74
CA ILE A 95 8.74 4.69 12.70
C ILE A 95 9.00 4.00 14.04
N THR A 96 9.09 4.78 15.12
CA THR A 96 9.21 4.23 16.47
C THR A 96 7.83 4.09 17.11
N ILE A 97 7.46 2.86 17.45
CA ILE A 97 6.32 2.51 18.28
C ILE A 97 6.79 2.59 19.74
N VAL A 98 6.00 3.21 20.60
CA VAL A 98 6.24 3.31 22.05
C VAL A 98 4.98 2.88 22.79
N GLU A 99 5.15 2.32 23.99
CA GLU A 99 4.04 1.96 24.90
C GLU A 99 3.23 3.18 25.38
#